data_AF-A0A956SCX6-F1
#
_entry.id   AF-A0A956SCX6-F1
#
_cell.length_a   1.000
_cell.length_b   1.000
_cell.length_c   1.000
_cell.angle_alpha   90.00
_cell.angle_beta   90.00
_cell.angle_gamma   90.00
#
_symmetry.space_group_name_H-M   'P 1'
#
loop_
_entity.id
_entity.type
_entity.pdbx_description
1 polymer ?
#
loop_
_entity_poly.entity_id
_entity_poly.type
_entity_poly.pdbx_seq_one_letter_code
_entity_poly.pdbx_strand_id
1 'polypeptide(L)'
;MPLKPGARLANYEILGSLGAGGMGEVHRARDLRLGREVAIKVISGDAAPSEEQLARLEREARAAGIRHIDVQAFDLRVHSGWVLPAWEERLAELLAYSADLDANDRAGIEDLAARIEELTFVAEIGVPEVIWPDGLSLPLRLHIPAANLRVGESFLLVSEEGVVLAGASTLPHEAFGLPLPVLGPLDGSTDRYRPGDSLDREDLLDALAVARSMWLHLDAPRLARLGRVLIDASA
;
A
#
# COMPACT_ATOMS: atom_id res chain seq x y z
N MET A 1 24.16 -1.58 22.76
CA MET A 1 25.57 -2.03 22.81
C MET A 1 26.22 -1.52 21.54
N PRO A 2 27.34 -0.78 21.59
CA PRO A 2 27.80 -0.06 20.42
C PRO A 2 28.29 -0.98 19.31
N LEU A 3 27.90 -0.68 18.08
CA LEU A 3 28.37 -1.41 16.90
C LEU A 3 29.87 -1.14 16.72
N LYS A 4 30.64 -2.21 16.49
CA LYS A 4 32.09 -2.13 16.31
C LYS A 4 32.43 -1.93 14.83
N PRO A 5 33.55 -1.26 14.50
CA PRO A 5 34.10 -1.28 13.15
C PRO A 5 34.27 -2.72 12.64
N GLY A 6 33.90 -2.95 11.38
CA GLY A 6 33.85 -4.28 10.76
C GLY A 6 32.56 -5.07 11.03
N ALA A 7 31.67 -4.59 11.92
CA ALA A 7 30.34 -5.18 12.08
C ALA A 7 29.52 -5.00 10.79
N ARG A 8 28.73 -6.01 10.44
CA ARG A 8 27.81 -5.97 9.31
C ARG A 8 26.38 -5.78 9.77
N LEU A 9 25.69 -4.83 9.16
CA LEU A 9 24.26 -4.58 9.33
C LEU A 9 23.64 -4.72 7.93
N ALA A 10 23.11 -5.90 7.62
CA ALA A 10 22.75 -6.29 6.26
C ALA A 10 23.92 -6.03 5.26
N ASN A 11 23.71 -5.16 4.27
CA ASN A 11 24.70 -4.80 3.24
C ASN A 11 25.66 -3.67 3.66
N TYR A 12 25.62 -3.24 4.91
CA TYR A 12 26.43 -2.13 5.40
C TYR A 12 27.53 -2.62 6.34
N GLU A 13 28.77 -2.22 6.07
CA GLU A 13 29.91 -2.46 6.94
C GLU A 13 30.18 -1.21 7.79
N ILE A 14 30.12 -1.34 9.12
CA ILE A 14 30.41 -0.24 10.03
C ILE A 14 31.90 0.12 9.93
N LEU A 15 32.20 1.36 9.58
CA LEU A 15 33.56 1.90 9.51
C LEU A 15 34.00 2.53 10.84
N GLY A 16 33.06 3.06 11.62
CA GLY A 16 33.35 3.64 12.93
C GLY A 16 32.18 4.45 13.50
N SER A 17 32.27 4.84 14.78
CA SER A 17 31.26 5.71 15.38
C SER A 17 31.46 7.17 14.97
N LEU A 18 30.37 7.85 14.63
CA LEU A 18 30.33 9.30 14.35
C LEU A 18 29.88 10.10 15.57
N GLY A 19 29.12 9.50 16.48
CA GLY A 19 28.68 10.15 17.71
C GLY A 19 27.66 9.33 18.48
N ALA A 20 27.47 9.64 19.76
CA ALA A 20 26.45 9.04 20.60
C ALA A 20 25.75 10.14 21.42
N GLY A 21 24.43 10.01 21.60
CA GLY A 21 23.62 10.96 22.35
C GLY A 21 22.42 10.29 23.02
N GLY A 22 21.55 11.09 23.64
CA GLY A 22 20.40 10.58 24.42
C GLY A 22 19.38 9.75 23.63
N MET A 23 19.45 9.76 22.30
CA MET A 23 18.54 9.08 21.37
C MET A 23 19.17 7.86 20.69
N GLY A 24 20.43 7.54 21.01
CA GLY A 24 21.16 6.42 20.43
C GLY A 24 22.49 6.82 19.79
N GLU A 25 22.99 5.97 18.90
CA GLU A 25 24.35 6.03 18.37
C GLU A 25 24.35 6.21 16.86
N VAL A 26 25.26 7.02 16.34
CA VAL A 26 25.49 7.23 14.90
C VAL A 26 26.81 6.61 14.52
N HIS A 27 26.80 5.87 13.42
CA HIS A 27 27.94 5.12 12.89
C HIS A 27 28.16 5.48 11.41
N ARG A 28 29.40 5.72 11.02
CA ARG A 28 29.81 5.73 9.61
C ARG A 28 29.86 4.29 9.14
N ALA A 29 29.32 4.03 7.96
CA ALA A 29 29.31 2.72 7.34
C ALA A 29 29.61 2.82 5.84
N ARG A 30 30.02 1.70 5.22
CA ARG A 30 30.12 1.54 3.78
C ARG A 30 28.97 0.68 3.30
N ASP A 31 28.22 1.17 2.35
CA ASP A 31 27.27 0.38 1.56
C ASP A 31 28.07 -0.51 0.61
N LEU A 32 28.00 -1.83 0.83
CA LEU A 32 28.71 -2.82 0.03
C LEU A 32 28.06 -3.07 -1.34
N ARG A 33 26.80 -2.68 -1.53
CA ARG A 33 26.09 -2.76 -2.82
C ARG A 33 26.43 -1.58 -3.71
N LEU A 34 26.34 -0.37 -3.16
CA LEU A 34 26.51 0.88 -3.93
C LEU A 34 27.93 1.48 -3.85
N GLY A 35 28.80 0.92 -3.02
CA GLY A 35 30.20 1.37 -2.89
C GLY A 35 30.37 2.76 -2.28
N ARG A 36 29.34 3.29 -1.60
CA ARG A 36 29.31 4.64 -1.02
C ARG A 36 29.39 4.61 0.50
N GLU A 37 29.81 5.71 1.11
CA GLU A 37 29.76 5.85 2.57
C GLU A 37 28.44 6.47 3.03
N VAL A 38 27.94 5.98 4.16
CA VAL A 38 26.65 6.35 4.76
C VAL A 38 26.80 6.54 6.28
N ALA A 39 25.86 7.24 6.90
CA ALA A 39 25.71 7.33 8.34
C ALA A 39 24.47 6.52 8.77
N ILE A 40 24.66 5.53 9.62
CA ILE A 40 23.60 4.70 10.21
C ILE A 40 23.37 5.18 11.63
N LYS A 41 22.14 5.59 11.94
CA LYS A 41 21.75 5.91 13.31
C LYS A 41 20.97 4.74 13.91
N VAL A 42 21.49 4.20 15.00
CA VAL A 42 20.82 3.19 15.81
C VAL A 42 20.09 3.92 16.93
N ILE A 43 18.77 3.89 16.90
CA ILE A 43 17.92 4.50 17.94
C ILE A 43 17.88 3.59 19.17
N SER A 44 18.01 4.18 20.35
CA SER A 44 17.88 3.45 21.62
C SER A 44 16.46 3.56 22.17
N GLY A 45 15.80 2.43 22.44
CA GLY A 45 14.46 2.35 23.05
C GLY A 45 13.33 2.10 22.06
N ASP A 46 12.11 1.89 22.57
CA ASP A 46 10.92 1.52 21.77
C ASP A 46 10.15 2.73 21.20
N ALA A 47 10.65 3.96 21.39
CA ALA A 47 9.95 5.19 21.00
C ALA A 47 10.58 5.84 19.76
N ALA A 48 9.73 6.35 18.88
CA ALA A 48 10.15 7.04 17.66
C ALA A 48 10.81 8.42 17.94
N PRO A 49 11.73 8.86 17.07
CA PRO A 49 12.29 10.22 17.05
C PRO A 49 11.27 11.36 17.08
N SER A 50 11.64 12.53 17.65
CA SER A 50 10.93 13.79 17.35
C SER A 50 11.44 14.43 16.05
N GLU A 51 10.57 15.19 15.36
CA GLU A 51 10.89 15.87 14.09
C GLU A 51 12.12 16.80 14.18
N GLU A 52 12.25 17.55 15.28
CA GLU A 52 13.37 18.46 15.49
C GLU A 52 14.73 17.74 15.57
N GLN A 53 14.73 16.53 16.13
CA GLN A 53 15.92 15.70 16.26
C GLN A 53 16.35 15.09 14.92
N LEU A 54 15.39 14.71 14.08
CA LEU A 54 15.63 14.25 12.71
C LEU A 54 16.23 15.38 11.86
N ALA A 55 15.63 16.58 11.90
CA ALA A 55 16.07 17.74 11.14
C ALA A 55 17.48 18.23 11.50
N ARG A 56 17.92 18.04 12.74
CA ARG A 56 19.30 18.33 13.15
C ARG A 56 20.30 17.34 12.55
N LEU A 57 19.99 16.05 12.61
CA LEU A 57 20.87 15.00 12.10
C LEU A 57 21.06 15.09 10.60
N GLU A 58 19.97 15.38 9.90
CA GLU A 58 19.98 15.59 8.46
C GLU A 58 20.92 16.74 8.06
N ARG A 59 20.86 17.87 8.78
CA ARG A 59 21.76 19.02 8.55
C ARG A 59 23.23 18.65 8.75
N GLU A 60 23.54 17.91 9.81
CA GLU A 60 24.91 17.48 10.13
C GLU A 60 25.43 16.47 9.08
N ALA A 61 24.60 15.53 8.62
CA ALA A 61 24.95 14.57 7.58
C ALA A 61 25.19 15.25 6.21
N ARG A 62 24.31 16.19 5.81
CA ARG A 62 24.48 16.99 4.59
C ARG A 62 25.77 17.80 4.61
N ALA A 63 26.10 18.44 5.73
CA ALA A 63 27.32 19.22 5.88
C ALA A 63 28.60 18.37 5.73
N ALA A 64 28.52 17.08 6.06
CA ALA A 64 29.63 16.13 5.91
C ALA A 64 29.66 15.42 4.54
N GLY A 65 28.68 15.67 3.66
CA GLY A 65 28.52 14.95 2.39
C GLY A 65 28.14 13.47 2.56
N ILE A 66 27.63 13.10 3.74
CA ILE A 66 27.30 11.72 4.09
C ILE A 66 25.81 11.48 3.87
N ARG A 67 25.46 10.35 3.24
CA ARG A 67 24.06 9.91 3.07
C ARG A 67 23.59 9.18 4.33
N HIS A 68 22.37 9.46 4.81
CA HIS A 68 21.82 8.73 5.96
C HIS A 68 21.05 7.50 5.50
N ILE A 69 20.72 6.55 6.38
CA ILE A 69 19.78 5.46 6.12
C ILE A 69 18.93 5.30 7.37
N ASP A 70 17.60 5.36 7.22
CA ASP A 70 16.68 4.91 8.26
C ASP A 70 16.25 3.48 7.93
N VAL A 71 16.60 2.55 8.81
CA VAL A 71 16.37 1.11 8.62
C VAL A 71 14.92 0.71 8.91
N GLN A 72 14.01 1.68 9.10
CA GLN A 72 12.59 1.45 9.37
C GLN A 72 11.61 1.89 8.26
N ALA A 73 12.06 2.46 7.13
CA ALA A 73 11.17 3.18 6.23
C ALA A 73 11.05 2.60 4.80
N PHE A 74 10.48 1.39 4.69
CA PHE A 74 9.50 1.13 3.62
C PHE A 74 8.19 0.77 4.33
N ASP A 75 7.47 1.81 4.74
CA ASP A 75 6.17 1.65 5.38
C ASP A 75 5.12 1.89 4.32
N LEU A 76 4.57 0.81 3.73
CA LEU A 76 3.31 0.90 2.99
C LEU A 76 2.23 1.22 4.03
N ARG A 77 2.11 2.50 4.39
CA ARG A 77 1.07 2.99 5.28
C ARG A 77 -0.24 3.01 4.53
N VAL A 78 -0.88 1.86 4.45
CA VAL A 78 -2.27 1.75 4.02
C VAL A 78 -3.12 2.42 5.08
N HIS A 79 -3.50 3.68 4.85
CA HIS A 79 -4.42 4.42 5.72
C HIS A 79 -5.90 4.09 5.42
N SER A 80 -6.18 3.13 4.54
CA SER A 80 -7.55 2.69 4.31
C SER A 80 -8.02 1.84 5.49
N GLY A 81 -9.25 2.07 5.96
CA GLY A 81 -9.86 1.27 7.03
C GLY A 81 -10.04 -0.21 6.67
N TRP A 82 -9.75 -0.60 5.44
CA TRP A 82 -9.77 -1.96 4.92
C TRP A 82 -8.95 -2.04 3.62
N VAL A 83 -8.27 -3.16 3.40
CA VAL A 83 -7.59 -3.52 2.14
C VAL A 83 -7.65 -5.03 1.97
N LEU A 84 -7.79 -5.50 0.73
CA LEU A 84 -7.74 -6.93 0.44
C LEU A 84 -6.29 -7.44 0.54
N PRO A 85 -6.00 -8.53 1.27
CA PRO A 85 -4.62 -9.05 1.40
C PRO A 85 -3.93 -9.32 0.05
N ALA A 86 -4.67 -9.81 -0.94
CA ALA A 86 -4.16 -10.04 -2.29
C ALA A 86 -3.69 -8.74 -2.99
N TRP A 87 -4.24 -7.58 -2.61
CA TRP A 87 -3.78 -6.28 -3.13
C TRP A 87 -2.48 -5.84 -2.46
N GLU A 88 -2.34 -6.06 -1.15
CA GLU A 88 -1.09 -5.80 -0.43
C GLU A 88 0.05 -6.65 -0.98
N GLU A 89 -0.20 -7.95 -1.20
CA GLU A 89 0.75 -8.87 -1.83
C GLU A 89 1.15 -8.37 -3.22
N ARG A 90 0.18 -7.94 -4.04
CA ARG A 90 0.46 -7.44 -5.39
C ARG A 90 1.29 -6.15 -5.39
N LEU A 91 0.99 -5.22 -4.48
CA LEU A 91 1.78 -4.00 -4.30
C LEU A 91 3.20 -4.35 -3.84
N ALA A 92 3.34 -5.27 -2.88
CA ALA A 92 4.65 -5.71 -2.39
C ALA A 92 5.49 -6.36 -3.50
N GLU A 93 4.89 -7.18 -4.38
CA GLU A 93 5.58 -7.75 -5.55
C GLU A 93 6.11 -6.68 -6.50
N LEU A 94 5.29 -5.66 -6.82
CA LEU A 94 5.68 -4.56 -7.70
C LEU A 94 6.81 -3.73 -7.10
N LEU A 95 6.75 -3.47 -5.79
CA LEU A 95 7.78 -2.74 -5.07
C LEU A 95 9.07 -3.54 -4.96
N ALA A 96 8.99 -4.86 -4.72
CA ALA A 96 10.17 -5.74 -4.67
C ALA A 96 10.94 -5.75 -6.01
N TYR A 97 10.23 -5.69 -7.14
CA TYR A 97 10.86 -5.58 -8.46
C TYR A 97 11.58 -4.24 -8.68
N SER A 98 11.26 -3.24 -7.86
CA SER A 98 11.71 -1.86 -8.00
C SER A 98 12.65 -1.44 -6.84
N ALA A 99 13.13 -2.41 -6.06
CA ALA A 99 13.88 -2.23 -4.81
C ALA A 99 15.24 -1.52 -4.95
N ASP A 100 15.70 -1.29 -6.18
CA ASP A 100 16.96 -0.59 -6.48
C ASP A 100 16.77 0.86 -6.93
N LEU A 101 15.54 1.40 -6.90
CA LEU A 101 15.26 2.79 -7.28
C LEU A 101 16.07 3.79 -6.44
N ASP A 102 16.91 4.59 -7.12
CA ASP A 102 17.61 5.72 -6.49
C ASP A 102 16.58 6.83 -6.22
N ALA A 103 16.65 7.44 -5.03
CA ALA A 103 15.87 8.61 -4.66
C ALA A 103 16.00 9.78 -5.67
N ASN A 104 17.07 9.82 -6.47
CA ASN A 104 17.29 10.80 -7.54
C ASN A 104 16.87 10.31 -8.94
N ASP A 105 16.49 9.04 -9.09
CA ASP A 105 16.00 8.48 -10.35
C ASP A 105 14.53 8.85 -10.56
N ARG A 106 14.32 10.10 -11.00
CA ARG A 106 12.98 10.62 -11.22
C ARG A 106 12.19 9.81 -12.26
N ALA A 107 12.87 9.35 -13.30
CA ALA A 107 12.25 8.57 -14.36
C ALA A 107 11.80 7.19 -13.85
N GLY A 108 12.62 6.52 -13.05
CA GLY A 108 12.24 5.25 -12.43
C GLY A 108 11.10 5.39 -11.41
N ILE A 109 11.06 6.49 -10.66
CA ILE A 109 9.96 6.79 -9.73
C ILE A 109 8.65 7.02 -10.50
N GLU A 110 8.71 7.72 -11.63
CA GLU A 110 7.55 7.96 -12.51
C GLU A 110 7.06 6.67 -13.18
N ASP A 111 7.97 5.79 -13.61
CA ASP A 111 7.62 4.46 -14.15
C ASP A 111 6.95 3.56 -13.09
N LEU A 112 7.50 3.54 -11.87
CA LEU A 112 6.88 2.82 -10.77
C LEU A 112 5.48 3.34 -10.46
N ALA A 113 5.32 4.68 -10.42
CA ALA A 113 4.02 5.31 -10.21
C ALA A 113 3.01 4.90 -11.30
N ALA A 114 3.40 4.96 -12.57
CA ALA A 114 2.56 4.55 -13.69
C ALA A 114 2.14 3.06 -13.59
N ARG A 115 3.08 2.17 -13.23
CA ARG A 115 2.78 0.73 -13.03
C ARG A 115 1.83 0.46 -11.86
N ILE A 116 1.88 1.29 -10.82
CA ILE A 116 0.95 1.21 -9.68
C ILE A 116 -0.43 1.76 -10.09
N GLU A 117 -0.48 2.83 -10.88
CA GLU A 117 -1.71 3.41 -11.41
C GLU A 117 -2.47 2.43 -12.32
N GLU A 118 -1.78 1.52 -13.01
CA GLU A 118 -2.39 0.44 -13.81
C GLU A 118 -3.12 -0.64 -12.97
N LEU A 119 -2.91 -0.67 -11.66
CA LEU A 119 -3.59 -1.63 -10.79
C LEU A 119 -5.06 -1.28 -10.67
N THR A 120 -5.94 -2.22 -11.00
CA THR A 120 -7.39 -2.00 -11.07
C THR A 120 -8.03 -1.58 -9.76
N PHE A 121 -7.37 -1.80 -8.62
CA PHE A 121 -7.82 -1.39 -7.29
C PHE A 121 -7.32 0.00 -6.86
N VAL A 122 -6.42 0.62 -7.64
CA VAL A 122 -5.95 2.00 -7.43
C VAL A 122 -6.87 2.94 -8.17
N ALA A 123 -7.52 3.83 -7.43
CA ALA A 123 -8.44 4.82 -7.99
C ALA A 123 -7.75 6.14 -8.33
N GLU A 124 -6.67 6.47 -7.61
CA GLU A 124 -5.87 7.67 -7.84
C GLU A 124 -4.49 7.53 -7.19
N ILE A 125 -3.50 8.10 -7.87
CA ILE A 125 -2.13 8.21 -7.42
C ILE A 125 -1.81 9.67 -7.10
N GLY A 126 -1.29 9.90 -5.90
CA GLY A 126 -0.75 11.19 -5.51
C GLY A 126 0.62 11.45 -6.11
N VAL A 127 1.16 12.64 -5.85
CA VAL A 127 2.52 12.98 -6.30
C VAL A 127 3.52 12.15 -5.50
N PRO A 128 4.42 11.38 -6.17
CA PRO A 128 5.50 10.68 -5.48
C PRO A 128 6.43 11.68 -4.81
N GLU A 129 6.61 11.54 -3.50
CA GLU A 129 7.50 12.36 -2.68
C GLU A 129 8.65 11.49 -2.17
N VAL A 130 9.87 11.90 -2.53
CA VAL A 130 11.09 11.26 -2.03
C VAL A 130 11.29 11.67 -0.58
N ILE A 131 11.08 10.72 0.33
CA ILE A 131 11.40 10.90 1.74
C ILE A 131 12.87 10.54 1.93
N TRP A 132 13.67 11.55 2.20
CA TRP A 132 15.08 11.35 2.49
C TRP A 132 15.25 10.48 3.75
N PRO A 133 16.19 9.52 3.78
CA PRO A 133 17.21 9.27 2.76
C PRO A 133 16.92 8.18 1.73
N ASP A 134 16.05 7.21 2.01
CA ASP A 134 15.79 6.06 1.11
C ASP A 134 14.29 5.68 1.03
N GLY A 135 13.39 6.58 1.43
CA GLY A 135 11.96 6.36 1.40
C GLY A 135 11.31 6.97 0.16
N LEU A 136 10.28 6.31 -0.36
CA LEU A 136 9.35 6.89 -1.32
C LEU A 136 7.97 6.90 -0.67
N SER A 137 7.40 8.10 -0.50
CA SER A 137 5.98 8.24 -0.20
C SER A 137 5.22 8.33 -1.50
N LEU A 138 4.31 7.39 -1.69
CA LEU A 138 3.38 7.41 -2.79
C LEU A 138 1.96 7.35 -2.21
N PRO A 139 1.29 8.51 -2.06
CA PRO A 139 -0.09 8.52 -1.60
C PRO A 139 -0.96 7.80 -2.63
N LEU A 140 -1.76 6.83 -2.18
CA LEU A 140 -2.69 6.09 -3.03
C LEU A 140 -4.10 6.21 -2.47
N ARG A 141 -5.07 6.41 -3.35
CA ARG A 141 -6.48 6.21 -3.04
C ARG A 141 -6.92 4.92 -3.70
N LEU A 142 -7.41 3.99 -2.90
CA LEU A 142 -7.97 2.73 -3.40
C LEU A 142 -9.45 2.91 -3.72
N HIS A 143 -9.95 2.13 -4.67
CA HIS A 143 -11.39 2.02 -4.90
C HIS A 143 -12.08 1.45 -3.65
N ILE A 144 -13.22 2.03 -3.28
CA ILE A 144 -14.05 1.54 -2.18
C ILE A 144 -14.93 0.41 -2.73
N PRO A 145 -14.81 -0.83 -2.23
CA PRO A 145 -15.68 -1.92 -2.68
C PRO A 145 -17.11 -1.72 -2.18
N ALA A 146 -18.08 -1.93 -3.05
CA ALA A 146 -19.50 -1.83 -2.73
C ALA A 146 -20.20 -3.19 -2.80
N ALA A 147 -19.73 -4.09 -3.66
CA ALA A 147 -20.37 -5.38 -3.90
C ALA A 147 -19.40 -6.44 -4.42
N ASN A 148 -19.89 -7.68 -4.46
CA ASN A 148 -19.30 -8.81 -5.14
C ASN A 148 -19.96 -9.00 -6.52
N LEU A 149 -19.16 -9.38 -7.51
CA LEU A 149 -19.62 -9.84 -8.82
C LEU A 149 -19.14 -11.27 -9.02
N ARG A 150 -20.07 -12.19 -9.28
CA ARG A 150 -19.72 -13.57 -9.62
C ARG A 150 -19.19 -13.62 -11.05
N VAL A 151 -18.02 -14.23 -11.26
CA VAL A 151 -17.43 -14.48 -12.58
C VAL A 151 -16.97 -15.93 -12.60
N GLY A 152 -17.70 -16.77 -13.33
CA GLY A 152 -17.56 -18.22 -13.30
C GLY A 152 -17.77 -18.79 -11.90
N GLU A 153 -16.73 -19.41 -11.36
CA GLU A 153 -16.70 -20.00 -10.01
C GLU A 153 -16.11 -19.07 -8.95
N SER A 154 -15.70 -17.85 -9.34
CA SER A 154 -15.05 -16.88 -8.46
C SER A 154 -15.91 -15.64 -8.21
N PHE A 155 -15.56 -14.90 -7.17
CA PHE A 155 -16.12 -13.60 -6.84
C PHE A 155 -15.03 -12.53 -6.96
N LEU A 156 -15.32 -11.52 -7.76
CA LEU A 156 -14.56 -10.28 -7.87
C LEU A 156 -15.26 -9.19 -7.06
N LEU A 157 -14.52 -8.14 -6.71
CA LEU A 157 -15.07 -6.95 -6.10
C LEU A 157 -15.53 -5.96 -7.18
N VAL A 158 -16.54 -5.17 -6.86
CA VAL A 158 -16.98 -4.02 -7.66
C VAL A 158 -16.91 -2.78 -6.79
N SER A 159 -16.30 -1.72 -7.29
CA SER A 159 -16.22 -0.43 -6.59
C SER A 159 -17.56 0.29 -6.55
N GLU A 160 -17.67 1.33 -5.72
CA GLU A 160 -18.83 2.25 -5.74
C GLU A 160 -19.07 2.90 -7.11
N GLU A 161 -18.01 3.11 -7.89
CA GLU A 161 -18.07 3.67 -9.25
C GLU A 161 -18.42 2.64 -10.32
N GLY A 162 -18.53 1.35 -9.96
CA GLY A 162 -18.84 0.27 -10.88
C GLY A 162 -17.61 -0.32 -11.59
N VAL A 163 -16.40 -0.11 -11.06
CA VAL A 163 -15.19 -0.74 -11.61
C VAL A 163 -15.02 -2.14 -11.03
N VAL A 164 -14.78 -3.13 -11.87
CA VAL A 164 -14.48 -4.50 -11.45
C VAL A 164 -13.02 -4.59 -11.01
N LEU A 165 -12.78 -5.00 -9.77
CA LEU A 165 -11.45 -4.98 -9.16
C LEU A 165 -10.82 -6.38 -9.16
N ALA A 166 -9.48 -6.42 -9.19
CA ALA A 166 -8.74 -7.67 -9.08
C ALA A 166 -8.88 -8.29 -7.67
N GLY A 167 -8.43 -9.54 -7.51
CA GLY A 167 -8.52 -10.28 -6.24
C GLY A 167 -9.67 -11.26 -6.22
N ALA A 168 -9.62 -12.27 -7.09
CA ALA A 168 -10.62 -13.32 -7.13
C ALA A 168 -10.61 -14.16 -5.85
N SER A 169 -11.81 -14.52 -5.39
CA SER A 169 -12.01 -15.42 -4.25
C SER A 169 -13.06 -16.48 -4.59
N THR A 170 -12.94 -17.66 -4.01
CA THR A 170 -13.96 -18.71 -4.13
C THR A 170 -15.20 -18.44 -3.29
N LEU A 171 -15.11 -17.50 -2.34
CA LEU A 171 -16.21 -17.04 -1.50
C LEU A 171 -16.44 -15.54 -1.72
N PRO A 172 -17.68 -15.04 -1.60
CA PRO A 172 -17.93 -13.60 -1.69
C PRO A 172 -17.17 -12.88 -0.58
N HIS A 173 -16.50 -11.80 -0.97
CA HIS A 173 -15.67 -10.96 -0.12
C HIS A 173 -16.45 -10.26 0.98
N GLU A 174 -15.72 -9.89 2.02
CA GLU A 174 -16.17 -9.06 3.12
C GLU A 174 -15.29 -7.82 3.17
N ALA A 175 -15.88 -6.65 3.44
CA ALA A 175 -15.15 -5.40 3.60
C ALA A 175 -15.59 -4.70 4.89
N PHE A 176 -14.65 -4.01 5.54
CA PHE A 176 -14.90 -3.31 6.80
C PHE A 176 -15.55 -4.18 7.90
N GLY A 177 -15.26 -5.49 7.90
CA GLY A 177 -15.81 -6.47 8.84
C GLY A 177 -17.25 -6.90 8.55
N LEU A 178 -17.77 -6.63 7.35
CA LEU A 178 -19.14 -6.93 6.95
C LEU A 178 -19.20 -7.62 5.58
N PRO A 179 -20.13 -8.56 5.36
CA PRO A 179 -20.31 -9.20 4.07
C PRO A 179 -20.79 -8.20 3.02
N LEU A 180 -20.10 -8.15 1.88
CA LEU A 180 -20.53 -7.36 0.73
C LEU A 180 -21.67 -8.09 0.00
N PRO A 181 -22.73 -7.39 -0.47
CA PRO A 181 -23.79 -7.99 -1.26
C PRO A 181 -23.23 -8.54 -2.58
N VAL A 182 -23.90 -9.53 -3.16
CA VAL A 182 -23.60 -10.07 -4.49
C VAL A 182 -24.56 -9.46 -5.50
N LEU A 183 -24.04 -8.95 -6.61
CA LEU A 183 -24.84 -8.50 -7.75
C LEU A 183 -25.26 -9.71 -8.58
N GLY A 184 -26.57 -9.88 -8.78
CA GLY A 184 -27.17 -10.88 -9.67
C GLY A 184 -27.44 -10.32 -11.07
N PRO A 185 -27.93 -11.14 -12.01
CA PRO A 185 -28.34 -12.54 -11.81
C PRO A 185 -27.15 -13.52 -11.73
N LEU A 186 -27.34 -14.66 -11.04
CA LEU A 186 -26.32 -15.72 -10.89
C LEU A 186 -26.40 -16.78 -12.00
N ASP A 187 -26.68 -16.34 -13.23
CA ASP A 187 -26.92 -17.18 -14.40
C ASP A 187 -25.70 -17.30 -15.34
N GLY A 188 -24.57 -16.72 -14.96
CA GLY A 188 -23.34 -16.69 -15.76
C GLY A 188 -23.28 -15.52 -16.75
N SER A 189 -24.29 -14.66 -16.81
CA SER A 189 -24.28 -13.48 -17.68
C SER A 189 -23.22 -12.44 -17.31
N THR A 190 -22.62 -12.57 -16.13
CA THR A 190 -21.51 -11.76 -15.60
C THR A 190 -20.12 -12.35 -15.92
N ASP A 191 -20.05 -13.55 -16.52
CA ASP A 191 -18.77 -14.25 -16.81
C ASP A 191 -17.89 -13.51 -17.84
N ARG A 192 -18.45 -12.51 -18.52
CA ARG A 192 -17.72 -11.66 -19.45
C ARG A 192 -16.79 -10.64 -18.78
N TYR A 193 -17.10 -10.22 -17.56
CA TYR A 193 -16.36 -9.15 -16.89
C TYR A 193 -14.97 -9.59 -16.45
N ARG A 194 -14.03 -8.67 -16.53
CA ARG A 194 -12.63 -8.82 -16.11
C ARG A 194 -12.25 -7.67 -15.19
N PRO A 195 -11.24 -7.83 -14.33
CA PRO A 195 -10.67 -6.72 -13.59
C PRO A 195 -10.30 -5.56 -14.52
N GLY A 196 -10.71 -4.35 -14.17
CA GLY A 196 -10.54 -3.12 -14.96
C GLY A 196 -11.78 -2.74 -15.78
N ASP A 197 -12.71 -3.67 -16.01
CA ASP A 197 -13.95 -3.34 -16.71
C ASP A 197 -14.85 -2.44 -15.86
N SER A 198 -15.58 -1.55 -16.53
CA SER A 198 -16.71 -0.84 -15.92
C SER A 198 -18.00 -1.62 -16.16
N LEU A 199 -18.85 -1.71 -15.14
CA LEU A 199 -20.21 -2.21 -15.32
C LEU A 199 -20.96 -1.34 -16.33
N ASP A 200 -21.51 -1.98 -17.36
CA ASP A 200 -22.19 -1.33 -18.48
C ASP A 200 -23.65 -1.79 -18.64
N ARG A 201 -24.08 -2.76 -17.82
CA ARG A 201 -25.47 -3.24 -17.80
C ARG A 201 -26.32 -2.50 -16.79
N GLU A 202 -27.50 -2.06 -17.22
CA GLU A 202 -28.46 -1.30 -16.41
C GLU A 202 -28.89 -2.06 -15.14
N ASP A 203 -29.20 -3.36 -15.24
CA ASP A 203 -29.60 -4.17 -14.10
C ASP A 203 -28.48 -4.32 -13.04
N LEU A 204 -27.22 -4.45 -13.48
CA LEU A 204 -26.08 -4.49 -12.55
C LEU A 204 -25.81 -3.12 -11.91
N LEU A 205 -26.01 -2.03 -12.66
CA LEU A 205 -25.88 -0.67 -12.13
C LEU A 205 -26.98 -0.36 -11.11
N ASP A 206 -28.20 -0.80 -11.36
CA ASP A 206 -29.32 -0.69 -10.41
C ASP A 206 -29.06 -1.53 -9.15
N ALA A 207 -28.59 -2.77 -9.31
CA ALA A 207 -28.21 -3.61 -8.18
C ALA A 207 -27.06 -2.99 -7.36
N LEU A 208 -26.07 -2.39 -8.02
CA LEU A 208 -24.98 -1.65 -7.38
C LEU A 208 -25.51 -0.41 -6.63
N ALA A 209 -26.47 0.33 -7.19
CA ALA A 209 -27.08 1.47 -6.52
C ALA A 209 -27.78 1.05 -5.22
N VAL A 210 -28.46 -0.10 -5.21
CA VAL A 210 -29.03 -0.68 -3.98
C VAL A 210 -27.93 -1.08 -3.00
N ALA A 211 -26.86 -1.73 -3.45
CA ALA A 211 -25.72 -2.07 -2.59
C ALA A 211 -25.12 -0.84 -1.90
N ARG A 212 -24.90 0.24 -2.65
CA ARG A 212 -24.39 1.52 -2.10
C ARG A 212 -25.37 2.15 -1.10
N SER A 213 -26.66 2.14 -1.43
CA SER A 213 -27.72 2.62 -0.54
C SER A 213 -27.74 1.88 0.80
N MET A 214 -27.48 0.56 0.80
CA MET A 214 -27.34 -0.22 2.04
C MET A 214 -26.21 0.31 2.91
N TRP A 215 -25.03 0.58 2.35
CA TRP A 215 -23.89 1.14 3.09
C TRP A 215 -24.17 2.53 3.66
N LEU A 216 -24.91 3.36 2.93
CA LEU A 216 -25.23 4.73 3.35
C LEU A 216 -26.30 4.80 4.44
N HIS A 217 -27.20 3.82 4.51
CA HIS A 217 -28.40 3.92 5.35
C HIS A 217 -28.52 2.84 6.42
N LEU A 218 -27.69 1.80 6.38
CA LEU A 218 -27.66 0.74 7.38
C LEU A 218 -26.38 0.83 8.22
N ASP A 219 -26.53 0.75 9.54
CA ASP A 219 -25.40 0.64 10.45
C ASP A 219 -24.80 -0.78 10.40
N ALA A 220 -23.57 -0.92 10.91
CA ALA A 220 -22.87 -2.19 10.93
C ALA A 220 -23.66 -3.34 11.60
N PRO A 221 -24.35 -3.14 12.74
CA PRO A 221 -25.19 -4.17 13.34
C PRO A 221 -26.34 -4.64 12.45
N ARG A 222 -26.99 -3.74 11.70
CA ARG A 222 -28.07 -4.11 10.76
C ARG A 222 -27.52 -4.88 9.58
N LEU A 223 -26.42 -4.41 8.99
CA LEU A 223 -25.74 -5.11 7.89
C LEU A 223 -25.31 -6.52 8.31
N ALA A 224 -24.71 -6.68 9.49
CA ALA A 224 -24.29 -7.99 10.01
C ALA A 224 -25.48 -8.96 10.18
N ARG A 225 -26.66 -8.46 10.57
CA ARG A 225 -27.87 -9.28 10.73
C ARG A 225 -28.49 -9.75 9.42
N LEU A 226 -28.28 -9.03 8.31
CA LEU A 226 -28.76 -9.43 7.00
C LEU A 226 -28.00 -10.63 6.44
N GLY A 227 -26.76 -10.86 6.90
CA GLY A 227 -25.91 -11.91 6.37
C GLY A 227 -25.54 -11.65 4.91
N ARG A 228 -25.46 -12.71 4.09
CA ARG A 228 -25.14 -12.58 2.66
C ARG A 228 -26.40 -12.21 1.88
N VAL A 229 -26.34 -11.09 1.16
CA VAL A 229 -27.44 -10.56 0.36
C VAL A 229 -27.13 -10.75 -1.13
N LEU A 230 -28.11 -11.21 -1.91
CA LEU A 230 -28.11 -11.19 -3.37
C LEU A 230 -29.05 -10.07 -3.81
N ILE A 231 -28.57 -9.17 -4.66
CA ILE A 231 -29.36 -8.09 -5.25
C ILE A 231 -29.52 -8.40 -6.73
N ASP A 232 -30.73 -8.75 -7.12
CA ASP A 232 -31.08 -9.01 -8.51
C ASP A 232 -32.10 -7.97 -8.96
N ALA A 233 -31.68 -7.13 -9.91
CA ALA A 233 -32.50 -6.08 -10.51
C ALA A 233 -32.85 -6.40 -11.98
N SER A 234 -32.72 -7.66 -12.41
CA SER A 234 -33.10 -8.09 -13.76
C SER A 234 -34.60 -8.40 -13.91
N ALA A 235 -35.39 -8.16 -12.85
CA ALA A 235 -36.80 -8.57 -12.72
C ALA A 235 -37.78 -7.49 -13.19
#